data_AF-A0A4Q5XCB1-F1
#
_entry.id   AF-A0A4Q5XCB1-F1
#
_cell.length_a   1.000
_cell.length_b   1.000
_cell.length_c   1.000
_cell.angle_alpha   90.00
_cell.angle_beta   90.00
_cell.angle_gamma   90.00
#
_symmetry.space_group_name_H-M   'P 1'
#
loop_
_entity.id
_entity.type
_entity.pdbx_description
1 polymer ?
#
loop_
_entity_poly.entity_id
_entity_poly.type
_entity_poly.pdbx_seq_one_letter_code
_entity_poly.pdbx_strand_id
1 'polypeptide(L)'
;MSVLSCPIQARCPGCPLGSSPYEDGLPSKGATASAALSQYRELTPEIAPPRPATPVHAYRLRAKLVCKGTALGLFERGSHRVLDVSGCRVLSERLTSAAAALRRLLPLPIYGADLRETSEGVLVTLLTEDPSARRALERAAQSLVASGDALGVALGFRRRGDARLLAGAPEVLAGPTEARHALSPGAPYAYAAHGGFVQAHAGQASYVYDEIARGLRQRLGSVAAPRVLELFAGNGTLALALAREGAQVTAVESFAPAIGLAERAAREQGLTLRAIASDAARFVTDLEPGAFDAVVVNPPRRGLDVALRQALGRAAPRALAYVSCNPHTLARDAWHLARLGLRLARAEPLDMIPWSDAVEVLSWLEPAPAPAPRVLFENEAWLAVEKSPHETARALTARVRRLPGGESAQPLDAWGDEVSGVFWLSKSASALGASGEREVTLACRGNQRKQGTIARRSSPLGTRYRKVRELGRHSLVDAFVVDADEAALLRDFDAIRHPVLGSRAHGDSETNDYFHHRHGLDRAFLHVTKSVIRDSAGARLEAHSELSPDLQRVLASVESDEAPVQRR
;
A
#
# COMPACT_ATOMS: atom_id res chain seq x y z
N MET A 1 -27.99 -17.22 -10.26
CA MET A 1 -26.86 -17.07 -9.32
C MET A 1 -25.66 -17.85 -9.85
N SER A 2 -24.57 -17.16 -10.19
CA SER A 2 -23.34 -17.80 -10.66
C SER A 2 -22.54 -18.30 -9.46
N VAL A 3 -22.16 -19.58 -9.46
CA VAL A 3 -21.17 -20.16 -8.53
C VAL A 3 -19.91 -20.56 -9.31
N LEU A 4 -18.76 -20.56 -8.66
CA LEU A 4 -17.51 -20.97 -9.30
C LEU A 4 -17.39 -22.50 -9.25
N SER A 5 -17.88 -23.19 -10.29
CA SER A 5 -17.72 -24.64 -10.41
C SER A 5 -16.25 -25.02 -10.73
N CYS A 6 -15.47 -25.29 -9.68
CA CYS A 6 -14.06 -25.67 -9.76
C CYS A 6 -13.73 -26.84 -8.81
N PRO A 7 -13.26 -28.00 -9.34
CA PRO A 7 -13.08 -29.22 -8.54
C PRO A 7 -11.95 -29.13 -7.50
N ILE A 8 -11.05 -28.16 -7.64
CA ILE A 8 -9.90 -27.95 -6.75
C ILE A 8 -10.07 -26.73 -5.83
N GLN A 9 -11.25 -26.10 -5.80
CA GLN A 9 -11.51 -24.83 -5.08
C GLN A 9 -11.19 -24.91 -3.58
N ALA A 10 -11.52 -26.02 -2.92
CA ALA A 10 -11.24 -26.21 -1.49
C ALA A 10 -9.74 -26.13 -1.14
N ARG A 11 -8.87 -26.49 -2.08
CA ARG A 11 -7.40 -26.58 -1.90
C ARG A 11 -6.66 -25.40 -2.52
N CYS A 12 -7.22 -24.82 -3.59
CA CYS A 12 -6.65 -23.71 -4.32
C CYS A 12 -6.81 -22.39 -3.53
N PRO A 13 -5.73 -21.62 -3.30
CA PRO A 13 -5.84 -20.34 -2.62
C PRO A 13 -6.47 -19.23 -3.47
N GLY A 14 -6.66 -19.46 -4.78
CA GLY A 14 -7.02 -18.40 -5.73
C GLY A 14 -8.47 -17.89 -5.62
N CYS A 15 -9.41 -18.74 -5.17
CA CYS A 15 -10.84 -18.41 -5.17
C CYS A 15 -11.54 -18.81 -3.85
N PRO A 16 -11.15 -18.21 -2.71
CA PRO A 16 -11.70 -18.53 -1.39
C PRO A 16 -13.23 -18.36 -1.30
N LEU A 17 -13.82 -17.45 -2.07
CA LEU A 17 -15.28 -17.20 -2.06
C LEU A 17 -16.04 -18.00 -3.13
N GLY A 18 -15.37 -18.90 -3.86
CA GLY A 18 -15.96 -19.61 -5.00
C GLY A 18 -17.10 -20.59 -4.66
N SER A 19 -17.25 -20.98 -3.40
CA SER A 19 -18.28 -21.92 -2.93
C SER A 19 -19.66 -21.28 -2.73
N SER A 20 -19.75 -19.95 -2.73
CA SER A 20 -21.00 -19.21 -2.58
C SER A 20 -21.40 -18.53 -3.89
N PRO A 21 -22.69 -18.19 -4.08
CA PRO A 21 -23.12 -17.27 -5.12
C PRO A 21 -22.23 -16.02 -5.15
N TYR A 22 -21.88 -15.56 -6.36
CA TYR A 22 -21.03 -14.39 -6.57
C TYR A 22 -21.46 -13.15 -5.77
N GLU A 23 -22.77 -12.86 -5.81
CA GLU A 23 -23.39 -11.69 -5.21
C GLU A 23 -23.21 -11.65 -3.69
N ASP A 24 -23.15 -12.82 -3.04
CA ASP A 24 -22.99 -12.94 -1.58
C ASP A 24 -21.60 -12.46 -1.09
N GLY A 25 -20.60 -12.47 -1.99
CA GLY A 25 -19.25 -11.99 -1.67
C GLY A 25 -19.14 -10.47 -1.66
N LEU A 26 -20.00 -9.74 -2.39
CA LEU A 26 -19.89 -8.30 -2.56
C LEU A 26 -20.06 -7.51 -1.24
N PRO A 27 -21.08 -7.78 -0.39
CA PRO A 27 -21.23 -7.08 0.87
C PRO A 27 -20.00 -7.19 1.78
N SER A 28 -19.32 -8.35 1.79
CA SER A 28 -18.10 -8.54 2.58
C SER A 28 -16.96 -7.63 2.09
N LYS A 29 -16.85 -7.41 0.78
CA LYS A 29 -15.86 -6.48 0.20
C LYS A 29 -16.15 -5.04 0.62
N GLY A 30 -17.42 -4.62 0.53
CA GLY A 30 -17.86 -3.31 1.00
C GLY A 30 -17.61 -3.12 2.50
N ALA A 31 -17.94 -4.12 3.31
CA ALA A 31 -17.69 -4.11 4.76
C ALA A 31 -16.19 -4.02 5.10
N THR A 32 -15.33 -4.69 4.33
CA THR A 32 -13.86 -4.60 4.51
C THR A 32 -13.34 -3.18 4.28
N ALA A 33 -13.79 -2.52 3.21
CA ALA A 33 -13.42 -1.13 2.94
C ALA A 33 -13.96 -0.18 4.01
N SER A 34 -15.23 -0.35 4.39
CA SER A 34 -15.89 0.46 5.43
C SER A 34 -15.19 0.31 6.79
N ALA A 35 -14.91 -0.91 7.23
CA ALA A 35 -14.23 -1.20 8.48
C ALA A 35 -12.81 -0.63 8.53
N ALA A 36 -12.09 -0.63 7.40
CA ALA A 36 -10.76 -0.03 7.34
C ALA A 36 -10.79 1.49 7.51
N LEU A 37 -11.79 2.17 6.92
CA LEU A 37 -11.95 3.63 6.99
C LEU A 37 -12.50 4.07 8.35
N SER A 38 -13.48 3.35 8.91
CA SER A 38 -14.14 3.70 10.17
C SER A 38 -13.23 3.60 11.40
N GLN A 39 -12.06 2.98 11.29
CA GLN A 39 -11.02 2.99 12.34
C GLN A 39 -10.49 4.40 12.63
N TYR A 40 -10.61 5.32 11.67
CA TYR A 40 -10.13 6.70 11.79
C TYR A 40 -11.34 7.63 11.85
N ARG A 41 -11.64 8.15 13.05
CA ARG A 41 -12.82 9.00 13.30
C ARG A 41 -12.91 10.24 12.41
N GLU A 42 -11.77 10.76 11.93
CA GLU A 42 -11.72 11.91 11.03
C GLU A 42 -12.12 11.58 9.58
N LEU A 43 -12.20 10.29 9.23
CA LEU A 43 -12.59 9.84 7.91
C LEU A 43 -14.09 9.58 7.85
N THR A 44 -14.82 10.49 7.21
CA THR A 44 -16.26 10.39 6.95
C THR A 44 -16.60 10.48 5.45
N PRO A 45 -16.01 9.62 4.60
CA PRO A 45 -16.31 9.66 3.17
C PRO A 45 -17.70 9.09 2.86
N GLU A 46 -18.25 9.49 1.72
CA GLU A 46 -19.32 8.72 1.08
C GLU A 46 -18.73 7.37 0.60
N ILE A 47 -19.24 6.26 1.14
CA ILE A 47 -18.85 4.92 0.70
C ILE A 47 -19.89 4.40 -0.27
N ALA A 48 -19.52 4.29 -1.54
CA ALA A 48 -20.40 3.72 -2.56
C ALA A 48 -20.59 2.21 -2.36
N PRO A 49 -21.70 1.62 -2.82
CA PRO A 49 -21.86 0.18 -2.87
C PRO A 49 -20.71 -0.48 -3.65
N PRO A 50 -20.28 -1.69 -3.27
CA PRO A 50 -19.21 -2.39 -3.97
C PRO A 50 -19.58 -2.64 -5.44
N ARG A 51 -18.72 -2.18 -6.35
CA ARG A 51 -18.90 -2.37 -7.79
C ARG A 51 -18.67 -3.84 -8.16
N PRO A 52 -19.66 -4.54 -8.74
CA PRO A 52 -19.47 -5.90 -9.23
C PRO A 52 -18.58 -5.94 -10.47
N ALA A 53 -18.00 -7.11 -10.70
CA ALA A 53 -17.23 -7.43 -11.89
C ALA A 53 -18.08 -7.97 -13.02
N THR A 54 -17.66 -7.71 -14.24
CA THR A 54 -18.23 -8.33 -15.44
C THR A 54 -17.13 -8.44 -16.50
N PRO A 55 -16.76 -9.65 -16.95
CA PRO A 55 -17.26 -10.95 -16.51
C PRO A 55 -16.69 -11.41 -15.16
N VAL A 56 -17.37 -12.33 -14.48
CA VAL A 56 -16.86 -12.95 -13.23
C VAL A 56 -16.04 -14.22 -13.49
N HIS A 57 -16.09 -14.77 -14.71
CA HIS A 57 -15.26 -15.90 -15.18
C HIS A 57 -14.38 -15.43 -16.31
N ALA A 58 -13.30 -16.18 -16.60
CA ALA A 58 -12.39 -15.91 -17.71
C ALA A 58 -11.86 -14.46 -17.79
N TYR A 59 -11.83 -13.75 -16.66
CA TYR A 59 -11.48 -12.33 -16.61
C TYR A 59 -9.97 -12.08 -16.53
N ARG A 60 -9.21 -13.09 -16.08
CA ARG A 60 -7.84 -12.90 -15.61
C ARG A 60 -6.86 -12.91 -16.76
N LEU A 61 -6.21 -11.77 -16.99
CA LEU A 61 -5.26 -11.53 -18.09
C LEU A 61 -3.79 -11.83 -17.74
N ARG A 62 -3.51 -12.24 -16.50
CA ARG A 62 -2.17 -12.65 -16.08
C ARG A 62 -2.18 -13.80 -15.07
N ALA A 63 -1.32 -14.78 -15.31
CA ALA A 63 -1.12 -15.93 -14.44
C ALA A 63 0.36 -16.14 -14.12
N LYS A 64 0.70 -16.17 -12.83
CA LYS A 64 2.01 -16.63 -12.34
C LYS A 64 1.84 -18.04 -11.81
N LEU A 65 2.40 -19.02 -12.52
CA LEU A 65 2.25 -20.43 -12.22
C LEU A 65 3.59 -21.01 -11.75
N VAL A 66 3.57 -21.77 -10.67
CA VAL A 66 4.70 -22.55 -10.16
C VAL A 66 4.72 -23.90 -10.88
N CYS A 67 5.92 -24.36 -11.22
CA CYS A 67 6.16 -25.63 -11.89
C CYS A 67 6.95 -26.58 -10.98
N LYS A 68 6.50 -27.84 -10.87
CA LYS A 68 7.27 -28.92 -10.23
C LYS A 68 6.97 -30.25 -10.92
N GLY A 69 7.99 -30.82 -11.57
CA GLY A 69 7.81 -32.02 -12.40
C GLY A 69 6.88 -31.72 -13.57
N THR A 70 5.73 -32.39 -13.62
CA THR A 70 4.69 -32.18 -14.64
C THR A 70 3.54 -31.29 -14.16
N ALA A 71 3.53 -30.89 -12.88
CA ALA A 71 2.50 -30.02 -12.33
C ALA A 71 2.79 -28.55 -12.63
N LEU A 72 1.78 -27.82 -13.10
CA LEU A 72 1.85 -26.38 -13.35
C LEU A 72 0.65 -25.70 -12.68
N GLY A 73 0.88 -24.83 -11.71
CA GLY A 73 -0.24 -24.22 -10.99
C GLY A 73 0.16 -23.33 -9.83
N LEU A 74 -0.49 -23.52 -8.68
CA LEU A 74 -0.29 -22.69 -7.48
C LEU A 74 0.20 -23.55 -6.33
N PHE A 75 0.82 -22.92 -5.33
CA PHE A 75 0.99 -23.59 -4.05
C PHE A 75 -0.36 -23.84 -3.41
N GLU A 76 -0.58 -25.06 -2.93
CA GLU A 76 -1.75 -25.40 -2.14
C GLU A 76 -1.78 -24.57 -0.85
N ARG A 77 -2.99 -24.22 -0.39
CA ARG A 77 -3.17 -23.40 0.81
C ARG A 77 -2.41 -24.00 2.00
N GLY A 78 -1.54 -23.20 2.63
CA GLY A 78 -0.74 -23.61 3.79
C GLY A 78 0.36 -24.62 3.51
N SER A 79 0.78 -24.80 2.26
CA SER A 79 1.75 -25.83 1.85
C SER A 79 2.70 -25.35 0.75
N HIS A 80 3.84 -26.01 0.60
CA HIS A 80 4.75 -25.86 -0.56
C HIS A 80 4.50 -26.92 -1.64
N ARG A 81 3.40 -27.68 -1.53
CA ARG A 81 2.95 -28.62 -2.56
C ARG A 81 2.35 -27.84 -3.74
N VAL A 82 2.82 -28.13 -4.95
CA VAL A 82 2.24 -27.55 -6.17
C VAL A 82 0.96 -28.29 -6.51
N LEU A 83 -0.15 -27.56 -6.51
CA LEU A 83 -1.44 -27.99 -7.03
C LEU A 83 -1.44 -27.75 -8.54
N ASP A 84 -1.62 -28.78 -9.34
CA ASP A 84 -1.80 -28.60 -10.79
C ASP A 84 -3.15 -27.92 -11.06
N VAL A 85 -3.13 -26.73 -11.67
CA VAL A 85 -4.32 -25.92 -11.92
C VAL A 85 -4.76 -26.08 -13.37
N SER A 86 -5.22 -27.27 -13.72
CA SER A 86 -5.82 -27.55 -15.02
C SER A 86 -7.28 -27.04 -15.06
N GLY A 87 -7.66 -26.30 -16.10
CA GLY A 87 -9.03 -25.78 -16.27
C GLY A 87 -9.44 -24.66 -15.31
N CYS A 88 -8.52 -23.74 -14.99
CA CYS A 88 -8.83 -22.58 -14.14
C CYS A 88 -9.95 -21.73 -14.74
N ARG A 89 -11.09 -21.63 -14.03
CA ARG A 89 -12.28 -20.91 -14.53
C ARG A 89 -12.14 -19.38 -14.60
N VAL A 90 -11.15 -18.82 -13.90
CA VAL A 90 -10.91 -17.37 -13.88
C VAL A 90 -9.87 -16.94 -14.91
N LEU A 91 -9.05 -17.85 -15.42
CA LEU A 91 -8.12 -17.53 -16.51
C LEU A 91 -8.91 -17.31 -17.79
N SER A 92 -8.53 -16.30 -18.55
CA SER A 92 -9.03 -16.14 -19.91
C SER A 92 -8.79 -17.39 -20.75
N GLU A 93 -9.53 -17.50 -21.85
CA GLU A 93 -9.40 -18.62 -22.78
C GLU A 93 -7.98 -18.71 -23.36
N ARG A 94 -7.39 -17.57 -23.74
CA ARG A 94 -6.02 -17.52 -24.28
C ARG A 94 -4.99 -17.98 -23.26
N LEU A 95 -5.11 -17.56 -22.00
CA LEU A 95 -4.21 -18.02 -20.94
C LEU A 95 -4.41 -19.50 -20.60
N THR A 96 -5.65 -19.99 -20.66
CA THR A 96 -5.96 -21.40 -20.45
C THR A 96 -5.31 -22.27 -21.52
N SER A 97 -5.42 -21.88 -22.79
CA SER A 97 -4.79 -22.56 -23.92
C SER A 97 -3.27 -22.55 -23.82
N ALA A 98 -2.66 -21.38 -23.56
CA ALA A 98 -1.21 -21.26 -23.40
C ALA A 98 -0.67 -22.10 -22.23
N ALA A 99 -1.38 -22.13 -21.09
CA ALA A 99 -1.01 -22.97 -19.95
C ALA A 99 -1.14 -24.47 -20.26
N ALA A 100 -2.17 -24.88 -21.02
CA ALA A 100 -2.32 -26.26 -21.47
C ALA A 100 -1.21 -26.67 -22.44
N ALA A 101 -0.81 -25.78 -23.36
CA ALA A 101 0.30 -26.00 -24.27
C ALA A 101 1.63 -26.16 -23.54
N LEU A 102 1.91 -25.28 -22.57
CA LEU A 102 3.11 -25.41 -21.75
C LEU A 102 3.11 -26.73 -20.96
N ARG A 103 1.97 -27.17 -20.42
CA ARG A 103 1.86 -28.47 -19.73
C ARG A 103 2.24 -29.66 -20.62
N ARG A 104 1.89 -29.64 -21.91
CA ARG A 104 2.27 -30.72 -22.85
C ARG A 104 3.77 -30.83 -23.06
N LEU A 105 4.53 -29.75 -22.80
CA LEU A 105 5.98 -29.73 -22.93
C LEU A 105 6.70 -30.10 -21.63
N LEU A 106 5.99 -30.20 -20.50
CA LEU A 106 6.59 -30.59 -19.22
C LEU A 106 6.96 -32.09 -19.21
N PRO A 107 8.04 -32.49 -18.52
CA PRO A 107 8.88 -31.66 -17.65
C PRO A 107 9.87 -30.79 -18.44
N LEU A 108 9.94 -29.50 -18.07
CA LEU A 108 10.98 -28.57 -18.48
C LEU A 108 11.80 -28.15 -17.25
N PRO A 109 13.08 -27.76 -17.41
CA PRO A 109 13.92 -27.22 -16.34
C PRO A 109 13.51 -25.79 -15.94
N ILE A 110 12.26 -25.62 -15.50
CA ILE A 110 11.68 -24.36 -15.03
C ILE A 110 11.07 -24.57 -13.64
N TYR A 111 11.13 -23.54 -12.80
CA TYR A 111 10.41 -23.51 -11.51
C TYR A 111 9.05 -22.79 -11.62
N GLY A 112 8.77 -22.15 -12.77
CA GLY A 112 7.50 -21.48 -13.00
C GLY A 112 7.41 -20.81 -14.36
N ALA A 113 6.25 -20.20 -14.62
CA ALA A 113 5.97 -19.40 -15.80
C ALA A 113 5.06 -18.20 -15.45
N ASP A 114 5.33 -17.05 -16.07
CA ASP A 114 4.43 -15.89 -16.07
C ASP A 114 3.77 -15.78 -17.44
N LEU A 115 2.46 -15.89 -17.49
CA LEU A 115 1.68 -15.78 -18.72
C LEU A 115 0.91 -14.47 -18.68
N ARG A 116 1.04 -13.67 -19.74
CA ARG A 116 0.41 -12.36 -19.86
C ARG A 116 -0.34 -12.26 -21.19
N GLU A 117 -1.63 -12.02 -21.12
CA GLU A 117 -2.44 -11.75 -22.30
C GLU A 117 -2.30 -10.29 -22.75
N THR A 118 -2.32 -10.11 -24.06
CA THR A 118 -2.27 -8.82 -24.77
C THR A 118 -3.34 -8.81 -25.85
N SER A 119 -3.53 -7.69 -26.55
CA SER A 119 -4.51 -7.64 -27.65
C SER A 119 -4.09 -8.49 -28.85
N GLU A 120 -2.80 -8.80 -28.98
CA GLU A 120 -2.23 -9.56 -30.10
C GLU A 120 -2.04 -11.05 -29.79
N GLY A 121 -1.91 -11.41 -28.51
CA GLY A 121 -1.70 -12.80 -28.08
C GLY A 121 -1.10 -12.90 -26.69
N VAL A 122 -0.55 -14.08 -26.35
CA VAL A 122 0.01 -14.36 -25.02
C VAL A 122 1.53 -14.26 -25.04
N LEU A 123 2.09 -13.43 -24.15
CA LEU A 123 3.51 -13.43 -23.85
C LEU A 123 3.78 -14.39 -22.69
N VAL A 124 4.71 -15.33 -22.87
CA VAL A 124 5.08 -16.33 -21.86
C VAL A 124 6.51 -16.07 -21.39
N THR A 125 6.72 -15.89 -20.10
CA THR A 125 8.06 -15.85 -19.50
C THR A 125 8.32 -17.13 -18.72
N LEU A 126 9.24 -17.96 -19.24
CA LEU A 126 9.71 -19.19 -18.60
C LEU A 126 10.75 -18.85 -17.53
N LEU A 127 10.63 -19.42 -16.33
CA LEU A 127 11.45 -19.05 -15.18
C LEU A 127 12.36 -20.20 -14.76
N THR A 128 13.67 -19.96 -14.77
CA THR A 128 14.66 -20.99 -14.43
C THR A 128 15.79 -20.45 -13.54
N GLU A 129 16.40 -21.35 -12.78
CA GLU A 129 17.65 -21.12 -12.05
C GLU A 129 18.83 -21.86 -12.70
N ASP A 130 18.59 -22.61 -13.78
CA ASP A 130 19.59 -23.44 -14.47
C ASP A 130 19.99 -22.79 -15.81
N PRO A 131 21.20 -22.20 -15.92
CA PRO A 131 21.67 -21.63 -17.18
C PRO A 131 21.79 -22.65 -18.32
N SER A 132 22.02 -23.94 -17.99
CA SER A 132 22.20 -25.00 -18.99
C SER A 132 20.89 -25.38 -19.69
N ALA A 133 19.75 -25.03 -19.09
CA ALA A 133 18.41 -25.23 -19.62
C ALA A 133 18.14 -24.50 -20.94
N ARG A 134 18.92 -23.46 -21.25
CA ARG A 134 18.65 -22.50 -22.33
C ARG A 134 18.24 -23.15 -23.65
N ARG A 135 19.04 -24.09 -24.17
CA ARG A 135 18.76 -24.75 -25.46
C ARG A 135 17.44 -25.53 -25.46
N ALA A 136 17.07 -26.15 -24.34
CA ALA A 136 15.81 -26.87 -24.22
C ALA A 136 14.62 -25.90 -24.17
N LEU A 137 14.77 -24.78 -23.46
CA LEU A 137 13.76 -23.74 -23.37
C LEU A 137 13.58 -22.96 -24.68
N GLU A 138 14.66 -22.76 -25.46
CA GLU A 138 14.60 -22.19 -26.82
C GLU A 138 13.76 -23.07 -27.76
N ARG A 139 13.96 -24.39 -27.74
CA ARG A 139 13.13 -25.32 -28.53
C ARG A 139 11.67 -25.30 -28.11
N ALA A 140 11.41 -25.28 -26.79
CA ALA A 140 10.05 -25.15 -26.26
C ALA A 140 9.40 -23.83 -26.68
N ALA A 141 10.15 -22.72 -26.61
CA ALA A 141 9.73 -21.39 -27.04
C ALA A 141 9.34 -21.37 -28.53
N GLN A 142 10.20 -21.92 -29.40
CA GLN A 142 9.94 -22.03 -30.84
C GLN A 142 8.67 -22.85 -31.12
N SER A 143 8.49 -23.97 -30.41
CA SER A 143 7.29 -24.82 -30.54
C SER A 143 6.01 -24.07 -30.18
N LEU A 144 5.99 -23.35 -29.04
CA LEU A 144 4.84 -22.57 -28.59
C LEU A 144 4.48 -21.42 -29.53
N VAL A 145 5.48 -20.76 -30.12
CA VAL A 145 5.25 -19.67 -31.09
C VAL A 145 4.77 -20.24 -32.43
N ALA A 146 5.39 -21.32 -32.92
CA ALA A 146 5.03 -21.94 -34.20
C ALA A 146 3.62 -22.54 -34.19
N SER A 147 3.14 -23.03 -33.05
CA SER A 147 1.76 -23.52 -32.90
C SER A 147 0.73 -22.42 -32.70
N GLY A 148 1.15 -21.16 -32.48
CA GLY A 148 0.28 -20.04 -32.12
C GLY A 148 -0.23 -20.09 -30.67
N ASP A 149 0.26 -21.03 -29.84
CA ASP A 149 -0.10 -21.11 -28.41
C ASP A 149 0.48 -19.92 -27.60
N ALA A 150 1.56 -19.31 -28.10
CA ALA A 150 2.14 -18.07 -27.58
C ALA A 150 2.48 -17.11 -28.72
N LEU A 151 2.32 -15.80 -28.48
CA LEU A 151 2.80 -14.76 -29.39
C LEU A 151 4.32 -14.65 -29.31
N GLY A 152 4.85 -14.65 -28.09
CA GLY A 152 6.28 -14.57 -27.81
C GLY A 152 6.62 -15.26 -26.50
N VAL A 153 7.86 -15.72 -26.40
CA VAL A 153 8.37 -16.43 -25.23
C VAL A 153 9.71 -15.85 -24.82
N ALA A 154 9.86 -15.55 -23.54
CA ALA A 154 11.11 -15.07 -22.93
C ALA A 154 11.56 -15.97 -21.78
N LEU A 155 12.81 -15.80 -21.38
CA LEU A 155 13.49 -16.48 -20.29
C LEU A 155 13.76 -15.47 -19.17
N GLY A 156 13.20 -15.74 -17.99
CA GLY A 156 13.58 -15.07 -16.75
C GLY A 156 14.57 -15.95 -15.99
N PHE A 157 15.80 -15.46 -15.84
CA PHE A 157 16.83 -16.16 -15.06
C PHE A 157 16.88 -15.61 -13.64
N ARG A 158 16.73 -16.49 -12.65
CA ARG A 158 16.84 -16.13 -11.23
C ARG A 158 18.09 -16.73 -10.62
N ARG A 159 18.86 -15.94 -9.88
CA ARG A 159 19.96 -16.46 -9.07
C ARG A 159 19.41 -17.01 -7.76
N ARG A 160 20.00 -18.10 -7.28
CA ARG A 160 19.62 -18.69 -5.99
C ARG A 160 19.78 -17.63 -4.88
N GLY A 161 18.68 -17.29 -4.20
CA GLY A 161 18.63 -16.25 -3.16
C GLY A 161 17.87 -14.97 -3.56
N ASP A 162 17.48 -14.80 -4.83
CA ASP A 162 16.66 -13.66 -5.23
C ASP A 162 15.26 -13.71 -4.60
N ALA A 163 14.86 -12.60 -3.97
CA ALA A 163 13.58 -12.48 -3.26
C ALA A 163 12.34 -12.44 -4.19
N ARG A 164 12.52 -12.21 -5.49
CA ARG A 164 11.42 -12.05 -6.46
C ARG A 164 11.35 -13.23 -7.43
N LEU A 165 10.12 -13.62 -7.81
CA LEU A 165 9.88 -14.68 -8.80
C LEU A 165 10.38 -14.29 -10.21
N LEU A 166 10.30 -13.00 -10.54
CA LEU A 166 10.85 -12.38 -11.74
C LEU A 166 12.05 -11.54 -11.31
N ALA A 167 13.26 -12.02 -11.58
CA ALA A 167 14.50 -11.31 -11.33
C ALA A 167 15.20 -11.01 -12.66
N GLY A 168 15.72 -9.79 -12.82
CA GLY A 168 16.33 -9.32 -14.07
C GLY A 168 15.33 -8.99 -15.18
N ALA A 169 15.85 -8.44 -16.29
CA ALA A 169 15.09 -8.24 -17.52
C ALA A 169 14.97 -9.58 -18.27
N PRO A 170 13.77 -10.03 -18.67
CA PRO A 170 13.62 -11.26 -19.42
C PRO A 170 14.35 -11.20 -20.77
N GLU A 171 14.98 -12.30 -21.15
CA GLU A 171 15.62 -12.46 -22.45
C GLU A 171 14.67 -13.16 -23.42
N VAL A 172 14.38 -12.56 -24.58
CA VAL A 172 13.47 -13.18 -25.55
C VAL A 172 14.11 -14.38 -26.22
N LEU A 173 13.38 -15.51 -26.23
CA LEU A 173 13.79 -16.74 -26.90
C LEU A 173 13.14 -16.89 -28.28
N ALA A 174 11.87 -16.47 -28.42
CA ALA A 174 11.12 -16.53 -29.67
C ALA A 174 9.99 -15.49 -29.70
N GLY A 175 9.62 -15.02 -30.90
CA GLY A 175 8.55 -14.02 -31.08
C GLY A 175 8.96 -12.61 -30.65
N PRO A 176 7.99 -11.70 -30.44
CA PRO A 176 8.29 -10.31 -30.14
C PRO A 176 8.66 -10.10 -28.66
N THR A 177 9.41 -9.03 -28.40
CA THR A 177 9.78 -8.54 -27.06
C THR A 177 8.59 -7.95 -26.30
N GLU A 178 7.57 -7.51 -27.04
CA GLU A 178 6.44 -6.75 -26.55
C GLU A 178 5.27 -6.83 -27.53
N ALA A 179 4.07 -6.48 -27.06
CA ALA A 179 2.87 -6.45 -27.89
C ALA A 179 1.92 -5.35 -27.43
N ARG A 180 1.04 -4.87 -28.32
CA ARG A 180 0.03 -3.88 -27.99
C ARG A 180 -1.04 -4.49 -27.10
N HIS A 181 -1.50 -3.69 -26.16
CA HIS A 181 -2.54 -4.04 -25.21
C HIS A 181 -3.47 -2.85 -25.00
N ALA A 182 -4.69 -2.97 -25.51
CA ALA A 182 -5.81 -2.10 -25.20
C ALA A 182 -6.77 -2.82 -24.25
N LEU A 183 -7.35 -2.09 -23.30
CA LEU A 183 -8.29 -2.64 -22.32
C LEU A 183 -9.67 -2.95 -22.92
N SER A 184 -10.05 -2.24 -23.97
CA SER A 184 -11.30 -2.41 -24.70
C SER A 184 -11.11 -2.01 -26.17
N PRO A 185 -11.99 -2.49 -27.07
CA PRO A 185 -11.95 -2.07 -28.47
C PRO A 185 -12.06 -0.54 -28.61
N GLY A 186 -11.15 0.07 -29.36
CA GLY A 186 -11.14 1.51 -29.60
C GLY A 186 -10.44 2.35 -28.51
N ALA A 187 -10.13 1.77 -27.35
CA ALA A 187 -9.31 2.44 -26.34
C ALA A 187 -7.85 2.60 -26.82
N PRO A 188 -7.10 3.58 -26.30
CA PRO A 188 -5.67 3.67 -26.54
C PRO A 188 -4.96 2.38 -26.15
N TYR A 189 -3.98 1.96 -26.94
CA TYR A 189 -3.14 0.80 -26.59
C TYR A 189 -1.88 1.26 -25.85
N ALA A 190 -1.47 0.50 -24.84
CA ALA A 190 -0.14 0.55 -24.28
C ALA A 190 0.68 -0.65 -24.79
N TYR A 191 2.00 -0.62 -24.60
CA TYR A 191 2.81 -1.82 -24.82
C TYR A 191 2.88 -2.68 -23.56
N ALA A 192 2.76 -3.99 -23.79
CA ALA A 192 2.94 -5.05 -22.82
C ALA A 192 4.26 -5.76 -23.09
N ALA A 193 5.13 -5.84 -22.08
CA ALA A 193 6.37 -6.60 -22.15
C ALA A 193 6.31 -7.85 -21.26
N HIS A 194 7.20 -8.80 -21.54
CA HIS A 194 7.45 -10.00 -20.72
C HIS A 194 7.68 -9.63 -19.26
N GLY A 195 7.04 -10.33 -18.32
CA GLY A 195 7.13 -10.06 -16.88
C GLY A 195 6.45 -8.77 -16.39
N GLY A 196 6.03 -7.88 -17.29
CA GLY A 196 5.45 -6.58 -16.93
C GLY A 196 4.09 -6.67 -16.23
N PHE A 197 3.73 -5.61 -15.50
CA PHE A 197 2.42 -5.50 -14.85
C PHE A 197 1.27 -5.29 -15.87
N VAL A 198 0.12 -5.87 -15.55
CA VAL A 198 -1.17 -5.61 -16.19
C VAL A 198 -2.25 -5.76 -15.11
N GLN A 199 -3.33 -4.99 -15.22
CA GLN A 199 -4.48 -5.18 -14.37
C GLN A 199 -5.07 -6.58 -14.58
N ALA A 200 -5.51 -7.20 -13.49
CA ALA A 200 -5.98 -8.58 -13.56
C ALA A 200 -7.21 -8.71 -14.47
N HIS A 201 -8.08 -7.71 -14.44
CA HIS A 201 -9.38 -7.72 -15.10
C HIS A 201 -9.55 -6.48 -16.00
N ALA A 202 -9.58 -6.65 -17.33
CA ALA A 202 -9.69 -5.53 -18.27
C ALA A 202 -10.97 -4.69 -18.10
N GLY A 203 -12.14 -5.34 -17.95
CA GLY A 203 -13.40 -4.62 -17.74
C GLY A 203 -13.43 -3.73 -16.49
N GLN A 204 -12.90 -4.22 -15.37
CA GLN A 204 -12.77 -3.43 -14.14
C GLN A 204 -11.71 -2.32 -14.28
N ALA A 205 -10.58 -2.59 -14.94
CA ALA A 205 -9.58 -1.56 -15.23
C ALA A 205 -10.15 -0.43 -16.11
N SER A 206 -10.88 -0.79 -17.17
CA SER A 206 -11.57 0.19 -18.03
C SER A 206 -12.53 1.04 -17.19
N TYR A 207 -13.36 0.39 -16.35
CA TYR A 207 -14.27 1.10 -15.47
C TYR A 207 -13.55 2.12 -14.57
N VAL A 208 -12.50 1.70 -13.86
CA VAL A 208 -11.73 2.62 -12.99
C VAL A 208 -11.17 3.80 -13.78
N TYR A 209 -10.65 3.56 -14.99
CA TYR A 209 -10.04 4.61 -15.80
C TYR A 209 -11.08 5.60 -16.33
N ASP A 210 -12.24 5.10 -16.75
CA ASP A 210 -13.38 5.91 -17.19
C ASP A 210 -13.96 6.73 -16.02
N GLU A 211 -14.06 6.14 -14.82
CA GLU A 211 -14.46 6.82 -13.59
C GLU A 211 -13.48 7.94 -13.21
N ILE A 212 -12.17 7.71 -13.34
CA ILE A 212 -11.16 8.74 -13.10
C ILE A 212 -11.32 9.88 -14.12
N ALA A 213 -11.39 9.57 -15.42
CA ALA A 213 -11.53 10.60 -16.46
C ALA A 213 -12.79 11.46 -16.25
N ARG A 214 -13.94 10.83 -15.98
CA ARG A 214 -15.20 11.52 -15.70
C ARG A 214 -15.16 12.29 -14.39
N GLY A 215 -14.61 11.71 -13.32
CA GLY A 215 -14.50 12.38 -12.02
C GLY A 215 -13.56 13.58 -12.05
N LEU A 216 -12.50 13.54 -12.87
CA LEU A 216 -11.63 14.68 -13.14
C LEU A 216 -12.40 15.78 -13.88
N ARG A 217 -13.13 15.46 -14.95
CA ARG A 217 -13.96 16.45 -15.67
C ARG A 217 -14.97 17.14 -14.76
N GLN A 218 -15.67 16.37 -13.92
CA GLN A 218 -16.66 16.90 -12.98
C GLN A 218 -16.03 17.86 -11.96
N ARG A 219 -14.84 17.55 -11.44
CA ARG A 219 -14.15 18.35 -10.41
C ARG A 219 -13.38 19.55 -10.96
N LEU A 220 -12.85 19.41 -12.18
CA LEU A 220 -12.06 20.47 -12.81
C LEU A 220 -12.94 21.44 -13.60
N GLY A 221 -14.14 21.03 -14.02
CA GLY A 221 -15.12 21.88 -14.68
C GLY A 221 -14.68 22.25 -16.10
N SER A 222 -14.64 23.56 -16.40
CA SER A 222 -14.34 24.10 -17.74
C SER A 222 -12.85 24.12 -18.12
N VAL A 223 -11.98 23.45 -17.36
CA VAL A 223 -10.56 23.35 -17.72
C VAL A 223 -10.43 22.50 -18.98
N ALA A 224 -10.14 23.15 -20.11
CA ALA A 224 -10.14 22.51 -21.44
C ALA A 224 -9.05 21.43 -21.60
N ALA A 225 -7.87 21.65 -21.02
CA ALA A 225 -6.73 20.73 -21.09
C ALA A 225 -6.07 20.62 -19.70
N PRO A 226 -6.69 19.88 -18.75
CA PRO A 226 -6.18 19.82 -17.39
C PRO A 226 -4.80 19.18 -17.34
N ARG A 227 -3.90 19.77 -16.56
CA ARG A 227 -2.58 19.19 -16.26
C ARG A 227 -2.76 18.12 -15.21
N VAL A 228 -2.57 16.87 -15.60
CA VAL A 228 -2.76 15.72 -14.72
C VAL A 228 -1.42 15.04 -14.48
N LEU A 229 -1.07 14.85 -13.21
CA LEU A 229 0.07 14.04 -12.79
C LEU A 229 -0.39 12.63 -12.45
N GLU A 230 0.09 11.62 -13.14
CA GLU A 230 -0.07 10.22 -12.75
C GLU A 230 1.23 9.71 -12.11
N LEU A 231 1.15 9.29 -10.85
CA LEU A 231 2.25 8.63 -10.15
C LEU A 231 2.01 7.11 -10.13
N PHE A 232 3.10 6.34 -10.23
CA PHE A 232 3.07 4.88 -10.38
C PHE A 232 2.42 4.45 -11.69
N ALA A 233 2.76 5.16 -12.78
CA ALA A 233 2.07 5.04 -14.06
C ALA A 233 2.26 3.69 -14.77
N GLY A 234 3.23 2.87 -14.34
CA GLY A 234 3.51 1.58 -14.97
C GLY A 234 3.80 1.72 -16.46
N ASN A 235 3.01 1.03 -17.30
CA ASN A 235 3.12 1.14 -18.77
C ASN A 235 2.25 2.26 -19.38
N GLY A 236 1.71 3.15 -18.55
CA GLY A 236 0.97 4.34 -18.96
C GLY A 236 -0.43 4.10 -19.51
N THR A 237 -1.06 2.95 -19.23
CA THR A 237 -2.40 2.64 -19.78
C THR A 237 -3.44 3.70 -19.38
N LEU A 238 -3.44 4.13 -18.10
CA LEU A 238 -4.32 5.22 -17.65
C LEU A 238 -3.87 6.58 -18.21
N ALA A 239 -2.57 6.87 -18.22
CA ALA A 239 -2.01 8.09 -18.78
C ALA A 239 -2.45 8.33 -20.23
N LEU A 240 -2.40 7.27 -21.05
CA LEU A 240 -2.83 7.29 -22.45
C LEU A 240 -4.34 7.49 -22.58
N ALA A 241 -5.14 6.88 -21.70
CA ALA A 241 -6.58 7.10 -21.64
C ALA A 241 -6.90 8.56 -21.29
N LEU A 242 -6.27 9.12 -20.26
CA LEU A 242 -6.48 10.53 -19.87
C LEU A 242 -6.01 11.51 -20.95
N ALA A 243 -4.89 11.22 -21.63
CA ALA A 243 -4.41 12.03 -22.74
C ALA A 243 -5.39 11.99 -23.94
N ARG A 244 -5.99 10.84 -24.22
CA ARG A 244 -7.05 10.70 -25.24
C ARG A 244 -8.28 11.55 -24.92
N GLU A 245 -8.61 11.65 -23.63
CA GLU A 245 -9.71 12.45 -23.12
C GLU A 245 -9.42 13.97 -23.08
N GLY A 246 -8.22 14.40 -23.50
CA GLY A 246 -7.82 15.81 -23.66
C GLY A 246 -6.90 16.36 -22.56
N ALA A 247 -6.49 15.55 -21.59
CA ALA A 247 -5.60 16.00 -20.51
C ALA A 247 -4.13 16.14 -20.97
N GLN A 248 -3.41 17.09 -20.38
CA GLN A 248 -1.95 17.18 -20.49
C GLN A 248 -1.33 16.32 -19.39
N VAL A 249 -0.98 15.09 -19.73
CA VAL A 249 -0.56 14.10 -18.71
C VAL A 249 0.95 14.11 -18.53
N THR A 250 1.40 14.21 -17.27
CA THR A 250 2.75 13.83 -16.85
C THR A 250 2.66 12.50 -16.12
N ALA A 251 3.27 11.46 -16.68
CA ALA A 251 3.30 10.13 -16.10
C ALA A 251 4.68 9.82 -15.50
N VAL A 252 4.70 9.47 -14.21
CA VAL A 252 5.92 9.17 -13.45
C VAL A 252 5.93 7.70 -13.06
N GLU A 253 6.99 7.01 -13.44
CA GLU A 253 7.22 5.60 -13.12
C GLU A 253 8.71 5.36 -12.86
N SER A 254 9.02 4.60 -11.82
CA SER A 254 10.39 4.26 -11.41
C SER A 254 11.12 3.34 -12.40
N PHE A 255 10.38 2.49 -13.10
CA PHE A 255 10.93 1.53 -14.04
C PHE A 255 11.02 2.11 -15.46
N ALA A 256 12.20 2.64 -15.80
CA ALA A 256 12.47 3.33 -17.06
C ALA A 256 12.02 2.58 -18.33
N PRO A 257 12.19 1.25 -18.46
CA PRO A 257 11.68 0.53 -19.62
C PRO A 257 10.15 0.64 -19.78
N ALA A 258 9.37 0.57 -18.70
CA ALA A 258 7.91 0.65 -18.80
C ALA A 258 7.42 2.05 -19.21
N ILE A 259 8.04 3.11 -18.69
CA ILE A 259 7.63 4.48 -19.02
C ILE A 259 8.08 4.90 -20.44
N GLY A 260 9.21 4.39 -20.93
CA GLY A 260 9.63 4.57 -22.32
C GLY A 260 8.65 3.93 -23.31
N LEU A 261 8.06 2.79 -22.95
CA LEU A 261 6.99 2.15 -23.73
C LEU A 261 5.70 2.98 -23.77
N ALA A 262 5.33 3.62 -22.66
CA ALA A 262 4.21 4.54 -22.62
C ALA A 262 4.43 5.75 -23.53
N GLU A 263 5.64 6.33 -23.50
CA GLU A 263 6.00 7.46 -24.34
C GLU A 263 5.93 7.11 -25.83
N ARG A 264 6.46 5.94 -26.22
CA ARG A 264 6.34 5.46 -27.61
C ARG A 264 4.88 5.28 -28.01
N ALA A 265 4.08 4.61 -27.18
CA ALA A 265 2.66 4.42 -27.45
C ALA A 265 1.91 5.74 -27.61
N ALA A 266 2.25 6.77 -26.82
CA ALA A 266 1.66 8.09 -26.95
C ALA A 266 2.02 8.74 -28.30
N ARG A 267 3.30 8.72 -28.69
CA ARG A 267 3.76 9.28 -29.97
C ARG A 267 3.08 8.60 -31.17
N GLU A 268 3.02 7.26 -31.19
CA GLU A 268 2.39 6.50 -32.27
C GLU A 268 0.89 6.75 -32.40
N GLN A 269 0.24 7.20 -31.31
CA GLN A 269 -1.20 7.50 -31.26
C GLN A 269 -1.52 9.00 -31.30
N GLY A 270 -0.52 9.87 -31.46
CA GLY A 270 -0.69 11.32 -31.48
C GLY A 270 -1.19 11.90 -30.15
N LEU A 271 -0.86 11.27 -29.02
CA LEU A 271 -1.31 11.66 -27.68
C LEU A 271 -0.27 12.54 -26.97
N THR A 272 -0.73 13.54 -26.23
CA THR A 272 0.13 14.44 -25.45
C THR A 272 0.44 13.82 -24.08
N LEU A 273 1.62 13.21 -23.97
CA LEU A 273 2.09 12.57 -22.74
C LEU A 273 3.55 12.94 -22.47
N ARG A 274 3.85 13.41 -21.26
CA ARG A 274 5.22 13.56 -20.75
C ARG A 274 5.56 12.37 -19.86
N ALA A 275 6.50 11.54 -20.31
CA ALA A 275 7.02 10.38 -19.58
C ALA A 275 8.22 10.77 -18.71
N ILE A 276 8.23 10.36 -17.44
CA ILE A 276 9.32 10.63 -16.50
C ILE A 276 9.72 9.35 -15.76
N ALA A 277 10.98 8.93 -15.95
CA ALA A 277 11.58 7.82 -15.22
C ALA A 277 12.11 8.30 -13.86
N SER A 278 11.30 8.23 -12.81
CA SER A 278 11.68 8.62 -11.45
C SER A 278 10.90 7.86 -10.39
N ASP A 279 11.49 7.71 -9.21
CA ASP A 279 10.73 7.45 -8.00
C ASP A 279 9.70 8.56 -7.76
N ALA A 280 8.49 8.19 -7.33
CA ALA A 280 7.38 9.11 -7.14
C ALA A 280 7.66 10.13 -6.02
N ALA A 281 8.19 9.70 -4.88
CA ALA A 281 8.49 10.58 -3.75
C ALA A 281 9.61 11.57 -4.10
N ARG A 282 10.64 11.10 -4.83
CA ARG A 282 11.70 11.97 -5.35
C ARG A 282 11.15 13.03 -6.31
N PHE A 283 10.30 12.64 -7.25
CA PHE A 283 9.75 13.55 -8.25
C PHE A 283 8.93 14.68 -7.62
N VAL A 284 8.09 14.36 -6.64
CA VAL A 284 7.18 15.35 -6.04
C VAL A 284 7.83 16.23 -4.98
N THR A 285 9.09 15.96 -4.58
CA THR A 285 9.73 16.67 -3.47
C THR A 285 9.73 18.18 -3.69
N ASP A 286 10.04 18.59 -4.92
CA ASP A 286 10.12 20.00 -5.37
C ASP A 286 8.86 20.43 -6.15
N LEU A 287 7.72 19.77 -5.90
CA LEU A 287 6.49 20.09 -6.59
C LEU A 287 5.87 21.37 -6.02
N GLU A 288 5.82 22.41 -6.85
CA GLU A 288 5.19 23.68 -6.49
C GLU A 288 3.66 23.59 -6.45
N PRO A 289 2.99 24.33 -5.53
CA PRO A 289 1.53 24.45 -5.52
C PRO A 289 0.99 24.88 -6.89
N GLY A 290 -0.08 24.22 -7.34
CA GLY A 290 -0.71 24.56 -8.63
C GLY A 290 0.08 24.15 -9.88
N ALA A 291 1.16 23.37 -9.74
CA ALA A 291 1.87 22.78 -10.88
C ALA A 291 0.99 21.80 -11.69
N PHE A 292 0.05 21.12 -11.02
CA PHE A 292 -0.94 20.24 -11.63
C PHE A 292 -2.34 20.56 -11.11
N ASP A 293 -3.34 20.41 -11.98
CA ASP A 293 -4.75 20.63 -11.62
C ASP A 293 -5.29 19.42 -10.85
N ALA A 294 -4.82 18.22 -11.20
CA ALA A 294 -5.15 16.99 -10.50
C ALA A 294 -3.98 16.00 -10.46
N VAL A 295 -4.05 15.10 -9.48
CA VAL A 295 -3.08 14.01 -9.31
C VAL A 295 -3.84 12.68 -9.28
N VAL A 296 -3.28 11.65 -9.89
CA VAL A 296 -3.74 10.27 -9.79
C VAL A 296 -2.61 9.41 -9.21
N VAL A 297 -2.93 8.60 -8.21
CA VAL A 297 -1.99 7.65 -7.60
C VAL A 297 -2.56 6.23 -7.61
N ASN A 298 -1.74 5.26 -8.03
CA ASN A 298 -2.02 3.84 -7.91
C ASN A 298 -0.85 3.12 -7.22
N PRO A 299 -0.63 3.37 -5.91
CA PRO A 299 0.55 2.89 -5.22
C PRO A 299 0.55 1.37 -5.00
N PRO A 300 1.72 0.78 -4.67
CA PRO A 300 1.80 -0.59 -4.21
C PRO A 300 1.01 -0.82 -2.91
N ARG A 301 0.83 -2.10 -2.51
CA ARG A 301 0.08 -2.51 -1.30
C ARG A 301 0.47 -1.83 0.02
N ARG A 302 1.66 -1.23 0.10
CA ARG A 302 2.14 -0.48 1.27
C ARG A 302 1.61 0.95 1.36
N GLY A 303 0.91 1.43 0.34
CA GLY A 303 0.41 2.80 0.25
C GLY A 303 1.48 3.81 -0.19
N LEU A 304 1.24 5.08 0.14
CA LEU A 304 2.09 6.22 -0.15
C LEU A 304 3.13 6.44 0.96
N ASP A 305 4.37 6.71 0.55
CA ASP A 305 5.41 7.13 1.48
C ASP A 305 5.04 8.46 2.18
N VAL A 306 5.55 8.68 3.40
CA VAL A 306 5.28 9.89 4.20
C VAL A 306 5.64 11.16 3.43
N ALA A 307 6.83 11.21 2.82
CA ALA A 307 7.30 12.36 2.06
C ALA A 307 6.40 12.67 0.85
N LEU A 308 5.88 11.62 0.20
CA LEU A 308 4.93 11.77 -0.92
C LEU A 308 3.60 12.35 -0.43
N ARG A 309 3.04 11.86 0.69
CA ARG A 309 1.82 12.44 1.29
C ARG A 309 2.01 13.93 1.63
N GLN A 310 3.14 14.28 2.25
CA GLN A 310 3.49 15.67 2.58
C GLN A 310 3.60 16.55 1.33
N ALA A 311 4.25 16.04 0.27
CA ALA A 311 4.37 16.76 -1.00
C ALA A 311 3.01 16.96 -1.68
N LEU A 312 2.12 15.95 -1.66
CA LEU A 312 0.75 16.10 -2.19
C LEU A 312 -0.05 17.15 -1.40
N GLY A 313 0.11 17.19 -0.08
CA GLY A 313 -0.47 18.23 0.77
C GLY A 313 0.01 19.63 0.41
N ARG A 314 1.32 19.81 0.16
CA ARG A 314 1.89 21.09 -0.30
C ARG A 314 1.42 21.47 -1.69
N ALA A 315 1.41 20.51 -2.62
CA ALA A 315 0.99 20.72 -4.00
C ALA A 315 -0.49 21.10 -4.10
N ALA A 316 -1.30 20.65 -3.14
CA ALA A 316 -2.72 20.97 -2.97
C ALA A 316 -3.53 20.87 -4.28
N PRO A 317 -3.53 19.71 -4.96
CA PRO A 317 -4.27 19.56 -6.21
C PRO A 317 -5.77 19.72 -5.97
N ARG A 318 -6.49 20.24 -6.97
CA ARG A 318 -7.96 20.42 -6.89
C ARG A 318 -8.69 19.10 -6.78
N ALA A 319 -8.10 18.02 -7.29
CA ALA A 319 -8.60 16.66 -7.15
C ALA A 319 -7.43 15.67 -7.07
N LEU A 320 -7.54 14.70 -6.16
CA LEU A 320 -6.62 13.57 -6.06
C LEU A 320 -7.43 12.27 -6.17
N ALA A 321 -7.21 11.51 -7.24
CA ALA A 321 -7.74 10.16 -7.37
C ALA A 321 -6.73 9.16 -6.79
N TYR A 322 -7.17 8.31 -5.89
CA TYR A 322 -6.36 7.26 -5.26
C TYR A 322 -6.98 5.91 -5.58
N VAL A 323 -6.26 5.07 -6.32
CA VAL A 323 -6.61 3.66 -6.55
C VAL A 323 -5.79 2.78 -5.61
N SER A 324 -6.46 2.04 -4.72
CA SER A 324 -5.79 1.20 -3.72
C SER A 324 -6.26 -0.24 -3.76
N CYS A 325 -5.32 -1.18 -3.84
CA CYS A 325 -5.58 -2.62 -3.62
C CYS A 325 -5.55 -3.02 -2.13
N ASN A 326 -5.39 -2.07 -1.21
CA ASN A 326 -5.37 -2.30 0.24
C ASN A 326 -6.14 -1.19 0.98
N PRO A 327 -7.36 -1.46 1.47
CA PRO A 327 -8.16 -0.47 2.17
C PRO A 327 -7.51 0.07 3.46
N HIS A 328 -6.66 -0.70 4.14
CA HIS A 328 -6.05 -0.26 5.39
C HIS A 328 -4.95 0.77 5.21
N THR A 329 -4.07 0.57 4.22
CA THR A 329 -3.05 1.59 3.90
C THR A 329 -3.67 2.82 3.26
N LEU A 330 -4.75 2.65 2.48
CA LEU A 330 -5.57 3.77 2.01
C LEU A 330 -6.11 4.59 3.19
N ALA A 331 -6.70 3.94 4.20
CA ALA A 331 -7.24 4.62 5.38
C ALA A 331 -6.15 5.37 6.16
N ARG A 332 -5.00 4.74 6.41
CA ARG A 332 -3.82 5.38 7.03
C ARG A 332 -3.37 6.62 6.23
N ASP A 333 -3.28 6.50 4.91
CA ASP A 333 -2.81 7.57 4.05
C ASP A 333 -3.81 8.72 3.96
N ALA A 334 -5.10 8.40 3.81
CA ALA A 334 -6.19 9.37 3.84
C ALA A 334 -6.26 10.12 5.18
N TRP A 335 -6.02 9.43 6.30
CA TRP A 335 -5.98 10.05 7.63
C TRP A 335 -4.86 11.09 7.75
N HIS A 336 -3.66 10.77 7.26
CA HIS A 336 -2.57 11.75 7.23
C HIS A 336 -2.85 12.88 6.22
N LEU A 337 -3.33 12.56 5.01
CA LEU A 337 -3.68 13.54 3.98
C LEU A 337 -4.75 14.54 4.43
N ALA A 338 -5.73 14.10 5.23
CA ALA A 338 -6.75 14.99 5.79
C ALA A 338 -6.14 16.11 6.64
N ARG A 339 -5.11 15.80 7.44
CA ARG A 339 -4.35 16.79 8.23
C ARG A 339 -3.47 17.70 7.38
N LEU A 340 -3.10 17.24 6.19
CA LEU A 340 -2.37 17.99 5.19
C LEU A 340 -3.28 18.79 4.24
N GLY A 341 -4.59 18.82 4.51
CA GLY A 341 -5.56 19.64 3.77
C GLY A 341 -6.25 18.93 2.61
N LEU A 342 -6.16 17.59 2.54
CA LEU A 342 -6.81 16.76 1.50
C LEU A 342 -7.74 15.74 2.16
N ARG A 343 -9.04 16.05 2.21
CA ARG A 343 -10.04 15.18 2.82
C ARG A 343 -10.48 14.10 1.85
N LEU A 344 -10.61 12.87 2.35
CA LEU A 344 -11.27 11.78 1.63
C LEU A 344 -12.78 12.05 1.53
N ALA A 345 -13.25 12.35 0.32
CA ALA A 345 -14.64 12.71 0.06
C ALA A 345 -15.49 11.49 -0.33
N ARG A 346 -14.96 10.59 -1.15
CA ARG A 346 -15.65 9.40 -1.66
C ARG A 346 -14.71 8.21 -1.71
N ALA A 347 -15.23 7.03 -1.41
CA ALA A 347 -14.55 5.74 -1.59
C ALA A 347 -15.52 4.74 -2.26
N GLU A 348 -15.09 4.12 -3.35
CA GLU A 348 -15.85 3.11 -4.06
C GLU A 348 -15.08 1.79 -4.07
N PRO A 349 -15.54 0.78 -3.30
CA PRO A 349 -14.98 -0.56 -3.35
C PRO A 349 -15.28 -1.22 -4.70
N LEU A 350 -14.32 -1.93 -5.27
CA LEU A 350 -14.43 -2.63 -6.54
C LEU A 350 -13.99 -4.08 -6.39
N ASP A 351 -14.71 -4.95 -7.08
CA ASP A 351 -14.32 -6.34 -7.24
C ASP A 351 -13.35 -6.54 -8.44
N MET A 352 -12.11 -6.08 -8.29
CA MET A 352 -11.07 -6.26 -9.32
C MET A 352 -10.69 -7.74 -9.53
N ILE A 353 -10.87 -8.58 -8.50
CA ILE A 353 -10.51 -10.00 -8.52
C ILE A 353 -11.69 -10.83 -7.99
N PRO A 354 -12.68 -11.13 -8.85
CA PRO A 354 -13.83 -11.97 -8.49
C PRO A 354 -13.42 -13.30 -7.86
N TRP A 355 -14.26 -13.76 -6.93
CA TRP A 355 -14.09 -14.98 -6.11
C TRP A 355 -12.97 -14.94 -5.07
N SER A 356 -12.25 -13.81 -4.95
CA SER A 356 -11.29 -13.56 -3.88
C SER A 356 -11.83 -12.61 -2.82
N ASP A 357 -11.18 -12.56 -1.67
CA ASP A 357 -11.40 -11.57 -0.60
C ASP A 357 -10.72 -10.22 -0.89
N ALA A 358 -9.98 -10.09 -1.99
CA ALA A 358 -9.32 -8.85 -2.35
C ALA A 358 -10.34 -7.76 -2.69
N VAL A 359 -10.07 -6.56 -2.19
CA VAL A 359 -10.89 -5.36 -2.43
C VAL A 359 -9.98 -4.28 -2.98
N GLU A 360 -10.34 -3.77 -4.15
CA GLU A 360 -9.76 -2.53 -4.67
C GLU A 360 -10.68 -1.37 -4.29
N VAL A 361 -10.14 -0.17 -4.12
CA VAL A 361 -10.94 1.01 -3.77
C VAL A 361 -10.49 2.18 -4.63
N LEU A 362 -11.42 2.75 -5.39
CA LEU A 362 -11.23 4.04 -6.05
C LEU A 362 -11.71 5.14 -5.10
N SER A 363 -10.81 6.04 -4.74
CA SER A 363 -11.05 7.10 -3.76
C SER A 363 -10.81 8.47 -4.37
N TRP A 364 -11.60 9.44 -3.92
CA TRP A 364 -11.43 10.84 -4.26
C TRP A 364 -11.10 11.65 -3.01
N LEU A 365 -9.96 12.32 -3.06
CA LEU A 365 -9.58 13.33 -2.09
C LEU A 365 -9.67 14.71 -2.72
N GLU A 366 -10.09 15.68 -1.91
CA GLU A 366 -10.28 17.07 -2.33
C GLU A 366 -9.76 18.04 -1.27
N PRO A 367 -9.41 19.28 -1.66
CA PRO A 367 -9.01 20.30 -0.71
C PRO A 367 -10.07 20.54 0.37
N ALA A 368 -9.65 20.47 1.63
CA ALA A 368 -10.49 20.78 2.77
C ALA A 368 -9.64 21.27 3.95
N PRO A 369 -10.18 22.06 4.88
CA PRO A 369 -9.49 22.38 6.11
C PRO A 369 -9.09 21.10 6.86
N ALA A 370 -7.87 21.10 7.42
CA ALA A 370 -7.45 20.04 8.32
C ALA A 370 -8.44 19.90 9.50
N PRO A 371 -8.72 18.66 9.98
CA PRO A 371 -9.63 18.46 11.11
C PRO A 371 -9.15 19.22 12.35
N ALA A 372 -10.05 19.52 13.29
CA ALA A 372 -9.67 20.09 14.58
C ALA A 372 -8.83 19.06 15.39
N PRO A 373 -7.78 19.49 16.11
CA PRO A 373 -7.11 18.62 17.08
C PRO A 373 -8.09 18.16 18.16
N ARG A 374 -8.00 16.88 18.58
CA ARG A 374 -8.80 16.37 19.70
C ARG A 374 -8.23 16.87 21.02
N VAL A 375 -9.05 17.56 21.80
CA VAL A 375 -8.71 17.96 23.17
C VAL A 375 -8.86 16.75 24.09
N LEU A 376 -7.81 16.46 24.86
CA LEU A 376 -7.75 15.39 25.85
C LEU A 376 -7.90 15.93 27.29
N PHE A 377 -7.46 17.16 27.51
CA PHE A 377 -7.57 17.88 28.76
C PHE A 377 -7.56 19.38 28.50
N GLU A 378 -8.33 20.15 29.27
CA GLU A 378 -8.33 21.60 29.18
C GLU A 378 -8.66 22.26 30.52
N ASN A 379 -7.89 23.28 30.90
CA ASN A 379 -8.26 24.24 31.93
C ASN A 379 -7.81 25.67 31.53
N GLU A 380 -7.79 26.60 32.48
CA GLU A 380 -7.43 28.00 32.22
C GLU A 380 -5.98 28.18 31.74
N ALA A 381 -5.05 27.35 32.21
CA ALA A 381 -3.61 27.51 31.94
C ALA A 381 -3.04 26.45 30.98
N TRP A 382 -3.70 25.29 30.85
CA TRP A 382 -3.16 24.09 30.22
C TRP A 382 -4.13 23.47 29.22
N LEU A 383 -3.55 22.85 28.21
CA LEU A 383 -4.25 22.11 27.18
C LEU A 383 -3.45 20.85 26.85
N ALA A 384 -4.09 19.68 26.86
CA ALA A 384 -3.53 18.48 26.25
C ALA A 384 -4.37 18.14 25.01
N VAL A 385 -3.69 17.84 23.91
CA VAL A 385 -4.33 17.38 22.67
C VAL A 385 -3.74 16.07 22.21
N GLU A 386 -4.47 15.36 21.37
CA GLU A 386 -4.00 14.15 20.72
C GLU A 386 -3.13 14.51 19.51
N LYS A 387 -1.81 14.29 19.63
CA LYS A 387 -0.87 14.37 18.51
C LYS A 387 -0.96 13.10 17.68
N SER A 388 -1.23 13.24 16.39
CA SER A 388 -1.10 12.11 15.46
C SER A 388 0.34 12.02 14.93
N PRO A 389 0.77 10.85 14.41
CA PRO A 389 2.11 10.73 13.86
C PRO A 389 2.27 11.60 12.62
N HIS A 390 3.53 11.86 12.28
CA HIS A 390 3.95 12.72 11.16
C HIS A 390 3.52 14.19 11.28
N GLU A 391 2.94 14.60 12.43
CA GLU A 391 2.80 16.02 12.76
C GLU A 391 4.03 16.55 13.46
N THR A 392 4.51 17.69 12.97
CA THR A 392 5.44 18.51 13.74
C THR A 392 4.70 19.22 14.87
N ALA A 393 5.39 19.46 15.99
CA ALA A 393 4.88 20.29 17.08
C ALA A 393 4.42 21.66 16.59
N ARG A 394 5.13 22.24 15.61
CA ARG A 394 4.79 23.53 14.99
C ARG A 394 3.46 23.46 14.24
N ALA A 395 3.24 22.45 13.41
CA ALA A 395 2.00 22.28 12.65
C ALA A 395 0.79 22.02 13.58
N LEU A 396 0.96 21.16 14.58
CA LEU A 396 -0.07 20.89 15.58
C LEU A 396 -0.41 22.16 16.37
N THR A 397 0.59 22.89 16.86
CA THR A 397 0.39 24.16 17.58
C THR A 397 -0.37 25.17 16.74
N ALA A 398 -0.06 25.27 15.44
CA ALA A 398 -0.77 26.17 14.53
C ALA A 398 -2.26 25.81 14.35
N ARG A 399 -2.61 24.51 14.40
CA ARG A 399 -4.01 24.05 14.40
C ARG A 399 -4.68 24.30 15.75
N VAL A 400 -3.98 24.03 16.86
CA VAL A 400 -4.48 24.27 18.22
C VAL A 400 -4.83 25.75 18.45
N ARG A 401 -4.03 26.68 17.91
CA ARG A 401 -4.30 28.12 17.99
C ARG A 401 -5.57 28.59 17.29
N ARG A 402 -6.23 27.72 16.52
CA ARG A 402 -7.53 27.98 15.90
C ARG A 402 -8.70 27.47 16.74
N LEU A 403 -8.42 26.73 17.82
CA LEU A 403 -9.44 26.28 18.77
C LEU A 403 -9.78 27.42 19.73
N PRO A 404 -11.05 27.53 20.15
CA PRO A 404 -11.42 28.43 21.24
C PRO A 404 -10.57 28.15 22.49
N GLY A 405 -9.90 29.17 23.04
CA GLY A 405 -9.05 29.03 24.22
C GLY A 405 -7.64 28.51 23.95
N GLY A 406 -7.30 28.24 22.68
CA GLY A 406 -5.97 27.77 22.24
C GLY A 406 -5.09 28.86 21.63
N GLU A 407 -5.57 30.09 21.50
CA GLU A 407 -4.98 31.16 20.68
C GLU A 407 -3.54 31.50 21.09
N SER A 408 -3.25 31.42 22.39
CA SER A 408 -1.92 31.66 22.97
C SER A 408 -1.11 30.38 23.21
N ALA A 409 -1.56 29.23 22.70
CA ALA A 409 -0.95 27.94 22.98
C ALA A 409 0.53 27.88 22.58
N GLN A 410 1.35 27.34 23.48
CA GLN A 410 2.78 27.05 23.27
C GLN A 410 3.07 25.60 23.64
N PRO A 411 3.79 24.84 22.79
CA PRO A 411 4.09 23.45 23.06
C PRO A 411 5.03 23.31 24.27
N LEU A 412 4.71 22.40 25.18
CA LEU A 412 5.58 22.01 26.30
C LEU A 412 6.44 20.78 25.95
N ASP A 413 5.88 19.87 25.16
CA ASP A 413 6.52 18.61 24.81
C ASP A 413 7.48 18.72 23.61
N ALA A 414 8.59 17.99 23.68
CA ALA A 414 9.61 17.89 22.62
C ALA A 414 9.64 16.49 21.95
N TRP A 415 8.50 15.81 21.86
CA TRP A 415 8.41 14.54 21.13
C TRP A 415 8.56 14.79 19.62
N GLY A 416 9.32 13.92 18.95
CA GLY A 416 9.54 14.02 17.51
C GLY A 416 8.29 13.67 16.71
N ASP A 417 8.42 13.83 15.39
CA ASP A 417 7.28 13.82 14.48
C ASP A 417 6.59 12.46 14.41
N GLU A 418 7.33 11.36 14.62
CA GLU A 418 6.81 9.98 14.52
C GLU A 418 5.97 9.54 15.73
N VAL A 419 6.06 10.28 16.85
CA VAL A 419 5.37 9.92 18.09
C VAL A 419 3.94 10.43 18.09
N SER A 420 3.03 9.56 18.51
CA SER A 420 1.59 9.84 18.63
C SER A 420 1.16 9.84 20.10
N GLY A 421 -0.03 10.37 20.40
CA GLY A 421 -0.64 10.31 21.73
C GLY A 421 -0.74 11.67 22.41
N VAL A 422 -0.64 11.70 23.74
CA VAL A 422 -0.80 12.93 24.53
C VAL A 422 0.30 13.95 24.21
N PHE A 423 -0.12 15.20 23.95
CA PHE A 423 0.78 16.33 23.70
C PHE A 423 0.29 17.58 24.45
N TRP A 424 1.13 18.10 25.34
CA TRP A 424 0.81 19.23 26.21
C TRP A 424 1.20 20.57 25.60
N LEU A 425 0.32 21.55 25.78
CA LEU A 425 0.53 22.95 25.49
C LEU A 425 0.14 23.80 26.70
N SER A 426 0.88 24.89 26.90
CA SER A 426 0.51 25.96 27.83
C SER A 426 -0.28 27.04 27.11
N LYS A 427 -1.31 27.59 27.77
CA LYS A 427 -2.09 28.75 27.30
C LYS A 427 -1.46 30.09 27.69
N SER A 428 -0.41 30.10 28.52
CA SER A 428 0.26 31.34 28.97
C SER A 428 1.78 31.20 28.95
N ALA A 429 2.49 32.28 28.59
CA ALA A 429 3.96 32.30 28.56
C ALA A 429 4.60 32.10 29.96
N SER A 430 3.86 32.37 31.03
CA SER A 430 4.29 32.22 32.42
C SER A 430 4.10 30.81 32.99
N ALA A 431 3.29 29.95 32.36
CA ALA A 431 3.06 28.59 32.82
C ALA A 431 4.24 27.69 32.38
N LEU A 432 5.32 27.73 33.16
CA LEU A 432 6.39 26.74 33.09
C LEU A 432 5.87 25.44 33.69
N GLY A 433 5.72 24.42 32.85
CA GLY A 433 5.39 23.07 33.29
C GLY A 433 6.68 22.37 33.67
N ALA A 434 6.72 21.79 34.87
CA ALA A 434 7.80 20.89 35.22
C ALA A 434 7.57 19.53 34.55
N SER A 435 8.68 18.95 34.08
CA SER A 435 9.00 17.53 34.14
C SER A 435 7.80 16.56 34.24
N GLY A 436 7.53 15.84 33.15
CA GLY A 436 6.34 15.01 33.02
C GLY A 436 6.63 13.52 33.11
N GLU A 437 5.89 12.81 33.96
CA GLU A 437 5.81 11.34 33.93
C GLU A 437 5.03 10.94 32.68
N ARG A 438 5.54 9.97 31.91
CA ARG A 438 4.88 9.48 30.70
C ARG A 438 4.86 7.96 30.66
N GLU A 439 3.74 7.42 30.20
CA GLU A 439 3.58 6.03 29.81
C GLU A 439 3.53 5.99 28.28
N VAL A 440 4.46 5.23 27.70
CA VAL A 440 4.64 5.10 26.26
C VAL A 440 4.49 3.64 25.88
N THR A 441 3.43 3.31 25.15
CA THR A 441 3.27 1.98 24.57
C THR A 441 4.13 1.90 23.30
N LEU A 442 4.96 0.86 23.23
CA LEU A 442 5.85 0.60 22.10
C LEU A 442 5.95 -0.88 21.76
N ALA A 443 6.27 -1.18 20.49
CA ALA A 443 6.61 -2.53 20.06
C ALA A 443 8.11 -2.63 19.82
N CYS A 444 8.75 -3.68 20.32
CA CYS A 444 10.20 -3.89 20.20
C CYS A 444 10.56 -5.31 19.74
N ARG A 445 11.71 -5.46 19.08
CA ARG A 445 12.23 -6.77 18.65
C ARG A 445 12.50 -7.68 19.85
N GLY A 446 12.21 -8.97 19.73
CA GLY A 446 12.51 -9.98 20.76
C GLY A 446 11.49 -10.05 21.89
N ASN A 447 11.61 -11.12 22.69
CA ASN A 447 10.72 -11.38 23.82
C ASN A 447 11.28 -10.75 25.10
N GLN A 448 10.55 -9.76 25.61
CA GLN A 448 10.92 -9.05 26.82
C GLN A 448 10.58 -9.85 28.07
N ARG A 449 11.34 -9.58 29.14
CA ARG A 449 10.96 -9.96 30.50
C ARG A 449 9.63 -9.28 30.87
N LYS A 450 8.91 -9.84 31.84
CA LYS A 450 7.62 -9.30 32.30
C LYS A 450 7.70 -7.81 32.70
N GLN A 451 8.82 -7.42 33.33
CA GLN A 451 9.13 -6.05 33.67
C GLN A 451 10.66 -5.88 33.80
N GLY A 452 11.15 -4.64 33.70
CA GLY A 452 12.56 -4.33 33.88
C GLY A 452 12.85 -2.84 33.96
N THR A 453 14.10 -2.50 34.26
CA THR A 453 14.62 -1.13 34.26
C THR A 453 15.86 -1.08 33.40
N ILE A 454 15.89 -0.17 32.42
CA ILE A 454 17.05 0.11 31.57
C ILE A 454 17.77 1.31 32.20
N ALA A 455 18.92 1.06 32.82
CA ALA A 455 19.69 2.09 33.48
C ALA A 455 20.41 2.99 32.45
N ARG A 456 20.40 4.30 32.68
CA ARG A 456 21.19 5.27 31.91
C ARG A 456 22.39 5.70 32.73
N ARG A 457 23.54 5.92 32.07
CA ARG A 457 24.68 6.58 32.72
C ARG A 457 24.36 8.02 33.14
N SER A 458 23.44 8.68 32.43
CA SER A 458 23.09 10.11 32.59
C SER A 458 21.82 10.37 33.40
N SER A 459 21.06 9.34 33.80
CA SER A 459 19.84 9.52 34.61
C SER A 459 19.66 8.36 35.59
N PRO A 460 19.57 8.63 36.91
CA PRO A 460 19.46 7.59 37.94
C PRO A 460 18.11 6.84 37.93
N LEU A 461 17.07 7.36 37.26
CA LEU A 461 15.74 6.73 37.22
C LEU A 461 15.60 5.69 36.09
N GLY A 462 16.36 5.81 35.00
CA GLY A 462 16.29 4.92 33.83
C GLY A 462 14.92 4.86 33.14
N THR A 463 14.78 4.01 32.12
CA THR A 463 13.47 3.66 31.53
C THR A 463 12.97 2.39 32.20
N ARG A 464 11.87 2.49 32.96
CA ARG A 464 11.17 1.30 33.46
C ARG A 464 10.23 0.79 32.38
N TYR A 465 10.00 -0.51 32.30
CA TYR A 465 9.02 -1.06 31.36
C TYR A 465 8.28 -2.26 31.94
N ARG A 466 7.09 -2.49 31.39
CA ARG A 466 6.26 -3.67 31.64
C ARG A 466 5.83 -4.27 30.31
N LYS A 467 6.04 -5.58 30.12
CA LYS A 467 5.54 -6.29 28.95
C LYS A 467 4.02 -6.39 29.05
N VAL A 468 3.33 -5.87 28.04
CA VAL A 468 1.88 -5.99 27.88
C VAL A 468 1.55 -7.38 27.36
N ARG A 469 2.18 -7.77 26.25
CA ARG A 469 2.02 -9.09 25.61
C ARG A 469 3.11 -9.40 24.61
N GLU A 470 3.14 -10.64 24.16
CA GLU A 470 3.99 -11.10 23.06
C GLU A 470 3.31 -10.86 21.71
N LEU A 471 4.12 -10.55 20.70
CA LEU A 471 3.75 -10.32 19.31
C LEU A 471 4.67 -11.20 18.45
N GLY A 472 4.46 -12.51 18.54
CA GLY A 472 5.30 -13.55 17.97
C GLY A 472 6.74 -13.52 18.49
N ARG A 473 7.65 -13.01 17.66
CA ARG A 473 9.08 -12.82 18.02
C ARG A 473 9.38 -11.43 18.57
N HIS A 474 8.35 -10.65 18.88
CA HIS A 474 8.43 -9.26 19.32
C HIS A 474 7.61 -9.09 20.60
N SER A 475 7.74 -7.93 21.26
CA SER A 475 6.98 -7.61 22.46
C SER A 475 6.28 -6.28 22.34
N LEU A 476 5.06 -6.20 22.84
CA LEU A 476 4.39 -4.95 23.18
C LEU A 476 4.70 -4.61 24.63
N VAL A 477 5.18 -3.40 24.89
CA VAL A 477 5.55 -2.96 26.24
C VAL A 477 5.02 -1.57 26.53
N ASP A 478 4.72 -1.32 27.80
CA ASP A 478 4.53 0.02 28.34
C ASP A 478 5.85 0.45 28.96
N ALA A 479 6.44 1.53 28.44
CA ALA A 479 7.62 2.17 28.99
C ALA A 479 7.22 3.39 29.83
N PHE A 480 7.77 3.48 31.04
CA PHE A 480 7.54 4.57 31.99
C PHE A 480 8.79 5.43 32.05
N VAL A 481 8.66 6.67 31.59
CA VAL A 481 9.77 7.62 31.49
C VAL A 481 9.47 8.91 32.23
N VAL A 482 10.52 9.52 32.79
CA VAL A 482 10.49 10.84 33.41
C VAL A 482 11.55 11.67 32.67
N ASP A 483 11.14 12.80 32.10
CA ASP A 483 12.03 13.75 31.41
C ASP A 483 12.87 13.17 30.27
N ALA A 484 12.48 12.01 29.74
CA ALA A 484 13.09 11.45 28.56
C ALA A 484 12.43 12.00 27.29
N ASP A 485 13.26 12.32 26.31
CA ASP A 485 12.84 12.52 24.93
C ASP A 485 12.74 11.19 24.18
N GLU A 486 12.25 11.27 22.94
CA GLU A 486 12.14 10.14 22.02
C GLU A 486 13.47 9.43 21.80
N ALA A 487 14.52 10.20 21.53
CA ALA A 487 15.81 9.66 21.18
C ALA A 487 16.41 8.85 22.33
N ALA A 488 16.20 9.28 23.58
CA ALA A 488 16.64 8.54 24.75
C ALA A 488 15.88 7.23 24.93
N LEU A 489 14.56 7.22 24.72
CA LEU A 489 13.76 5.99 24.77
C LEU A 489 14.19 4.99 23.69
N LEU A 490 14.41 5.45 22.45
CA LEU A 490 14.90 4.62 21.35
C LEU A 490 16.28 4.03 21.66
N ARG A 491 17.22 4.84 22.17
CA ARG A 491 18.56 4.38 22.57
C ARG A 491 18.52 3.34 23.69
N ASP A 492 17.63 3.48 24.66
CA ASP A 492 17.53 2.53 25.77
C ASP A 492 17.16 1.12 25.28
N PHE A 493 16.17 1.03 24.40
CA PHE A 493 15.71 -0.25 23.85
C PHE A 493 16.72 -0.87 22.88
N ASP A 494 17.42 -0.04 22.12
CA ASP A 494 18.57 -0.47 21.30
C ASP A 494 19.72 -1.01 22.17
N ALA A 495 20.06 -0.34 23.27
CA ALA A 495 21.14 -0.74 24.17
C ALA A 495 20.94 -2.13 24.80
N ILE A 496 19.69 -2.55 24.99
CA ILE A 496 19.36 -3.91 25.44
C ILE A 496 19.18 -4.92 24.30
N ARG A 497 19.48 -4.54 23.05
CA ARG A 497 19.32 -5.33 21.81
C ARG A 497 17.86 -5.69 21.47
N HIS A 498 16.95 -4.81 21.87
CA HIS A 498 15.52 -4.91 21.59
C HIS A 498 15.01 -3.61 20.97
N PRO A 499 15.52 -3.23 19.78
CA PRO A 499 15.18 -1.96 19.17
C PRO A 499 13.67 -1.83 18.91
N VAL A 500 13.18 -0.59 18.96
CA VAL A 500 11.78 -0.25 18.70
C VAL A 500 11.47 -0.46 17.21
N LEU A 501 10.37 -1.14 16.93
CA LEU A 501 9.94 -1.44 15.56
C LEU A 501 9.57 -0.16 14.81
N GLY A 502 9.96 -0.09 13.53
CA GLY A 502 9.73 1.05 12.65
C GLY A 502 10.67 2.24 12.86
N SER A 503 11.51 2.23 13.90
CA SER A 503 12.49 3.30 14.12
C SER A 503 13.60 3.27 13.07
N ARG A 504 13.79 4.36 12.32
CA ARG A 504 14.86 4.44 11.32
C ARG A 504 16.25 4.66 11.92
N ALA A 505 16.31 5.38 13.04
CA ALA A 505 17.57 5.77 13.67
C ALA A 505 18.21 4.63 14.50
N HIS A 506 17.37 3.80 15.13
CA HIS A 506 17.79 2.78 16.10
C HIS A 506 17.15 1.41 15.84
N GLY A 507 16.55 1.19 14.67
CA GLY A 507 15.83 -0.05 14.34
C GLY A 507 16.64 -1.08 13.57
N ASP A 508 16.15 -2.32 13.58
CA ASP A 508 16.64 -3.41 12.72
C ASP A 508 16.03 -3.26 11.32
N SER A 509 16.86 -2.99 10.30
CA SER A 509 16.38 -2.61 8.96
C SER A 509 15.53 -3.69 8.30
N GLU A 510 15.92 -4.97 8.41
CA GLU A 510 15.18 -6.09 7.84
C GLU A 510 13.82 -6.26 8.52
N THR A 511 13.78 -6.16 9.85
CA THR A 511 12.53 -6.21 10.62
C THR A 511 11.64 -5.02 10.27
N ASN A 512 12.20 -3.81 10.16
CA ASN A 512 11.44 -2.62 9.80
C ASN A 512 10.85 -2.72 8.39
N ASP A 513 11.63 -3.19 7.41
CA ASP A 513 11.17 -3.43 6.06
C ASP A 513 10.05 -4.48 6.04
N TYR A 514 10.19 -5.55 6.81
CA TYR A 514 9.14 -6.55 6.98
C TYR A 514 7.85 -5.94 7.54
N PHE A 515 7.93 -5.19 8.65
CA PHE A 515 6.74 -4.56 9.26
C PHE A 515 6.10 -3.49 8.36
N HIS A 516 6.91 -2.72 7.64
CA HIS A 516 6.44 -1.74 6.68
C HIS A 516 5.72 -2.42 5.51
N HIS A 517 6.33 -3.43 4.91
CA HIS A 517 5.78 -4.13 3.75
C HIS A 517 4.58 -5.03 4.08
N ARG A 518 4.62 -5.69 5.24
CA ARG A 518 3.61 -6.68 5.63
C ARG A 518 2.46 -6.05 6.40
N HIS A 519 2.76 -5.16 7.35
CA HIS A 519 1.80 -4.62 8.31
C HIS A 519 1.48 -3.13 8.10
N GLY A 520 2.19 -2.45 7.19
CA GLY A 520 1.96 -1.04 6.89
C GLY A 520 2.47 -0.07 7.96
N LEU A 521 3.39 -0.50 8.83
CA LEU A 521 4.02 0.38 9.82
C LEU A 521 5.04 1.30 9.13
N ASP A 522 4.71 2.59 8.99
CA ASP A 522 5.53 3.58 8.25
C ASP A 522 6.30 4.57 9.15
N ARG A 523 6.39 4.26 10.44
CA ARG A 523 6.98 5.08 11.51
C ARG A 523 7.40 4.22 12.70
N ALA A 524 8.14 4.78 13.66
CA ALA A 524 8.36 4.13 14.95
C ALA A 524 7.04 3.81 15.67
N PHE A 525 6.93 2.59 16.21
CA PHE A 525 5.82 2.15 17.04
C PHE A 525 5.96 2.79 18.43
N LEU A 526 5.59 4.07 18.54
CA LEU A 526 5.62 4.85 19.77
C LEU A 526 4.28 5.60 19.93
N HIS A 527 3.68 5.45 21.11
CA HIS A 527 2.45 6.14 21.47
C HIS A 527 2.42 6.51 22.96
N VAL A 528 2.27 7.79 23.27
CA VAL A 528 2.12 8.31 24.64
C VAL A 528 0.68 8.09 25.09
N THR A 529 0.41 6.98 25.79
CA THR A 529 -0.94 6.61 26.26
C THR A 529 -1.38 7.41 27.47
N LYS A 530 -0.42 7.84 28.29
CA LYS A 530 -0.66 8.68 29.46
C LYS A 530 0.50 9.64 29.67
N SER A 531 0.17 10.89 29.99
CA SER A 531 1.16 11.86 30.42
C SER A 531 0.63 12.69 31.57
N VAL A 532 1.51 12.92 32.55
CA VAL A 532 1.23 13.67 33.76
C VAL A 532 2.22 14.80 33.83
N ILE A 533 1.73 16.02 34.00
CA ILE A 533 2.56 17.21 34.26
C ILE A 533 2.20 17.79 35.63
N ARG A 534 3.10 18.62 36.16
CA ARG A 534 2.83 19.42 37.35
C ARG A 534 2.75 20.88 36.97
N ASP A 535 1.70 21.55 37.42
CA ASP A 535 1.59 22.99 37.25
C ASP A 535 2.51 23.76 38.21
N SER A 536 2.53 25.08 38.10
CA SER A 536 3.33 25.96 38.95
C SER A 536 2.96 25.92 40.43
N ALA A 537 1.76 25.42 40.78
CA ALA A 537 1.31 25.21 42.15
C ALA A 537 1.60 23.78 42.66
N GLY A 538 2.20 22.93 41.82
CA GLY A 538 2.50 21.53 42.13
C GLY A 538 1.32 20.57 41.94
N ALA A 539 0.17 21.06 41.43
CA ALA A 539 -0.99 20.24 41.16
C ALA A 539 -0.70 19.27 40.01
N ARG A 540 -1.17 18.02 40.18
CA ARG A 540 -0.97 16.94 39.23
C ARG A 540 -2.05 17.01 38.14
N LEU A 541 -1.65 17.26 36.91
CA LEU A 541 -2.53 17.25 35.74
C LEU A 541 -2.25 16.01 34.91
N GLU A 542 -3.30 15.32 34.48
CA GLU A 542 -3.21 14.02 33.82
C GLU A 542 -4.07 14.00 32.56
N ALA A 543 -3.53 13.45 31.48
CA ALA A 543 -4.23 13.25 30.22
C ALA A 543 -3.92 11.86 29.66
N HIS A 544 -4.89 11.31 28.93
CA HIS A 544 -4.83 9.96 28.37
C HIS A 544 -5.14 9.98 26.87
N SER A 545 -4.48 9.10 26.13
CA SER A 545 -4.75 8.83 24.73
C SER A 545 -4.88 7.33 24.53
N GLU A 546 -5.87 6.91 23.74
CA GLU A 546 -5.95 5.55 23.25
C GLU A 546 -4.89 5.33 22.17
N LEU A 547 -4.38 4.09 22.06
CA LEU A 547 -3.42 3.72 21.03
C LEU A 547 -3.93 4.16 19.66
N SER A 548 -3.09 4.81 18.86
CA SER A 548 -3.54 5.37 17.59
C SER A 548 -4.03 4.29 16.62
N PRO A 549 -5.04 4.58 15.76
CA PRO A 549 -5.68 3.55 14.93
C PRO A 549 -4.73 2.80 13.99
N ASP A 550 -3.70 3.47 13.48
CA ASP A 550 -2.67 2.87 12.65
C ASP A 550 -1.85 1.81 13.40
N LEU A 551 -1.50 2.05 14.67
CA LEU A 551 -0.79 1.09 15.50
C LEU A 551 -1.71 -0.06 15.96
N GLN A 552 -2.97 0.24 16.29
CA GLN A 552 -3.96 -0.81 16.56
C GLN A 552 -4.10 -1.76 15.36
N ARG A 553 -4.09 -1.21 14.13
CA ARG A 553 -4.16 -2.02 12.91
C ARG A 553 -2.92 -2.89 12.70
N VAL A 554 -1.73 -2.38 12.99
CA VAL A 554 -0.48 -3.16 12.95
C VAL A 554 -0.58 -4.33 13.92
N LEU A 555 -1.04 -4.11 15.16
CA LEU A 555 -1.24 -5.17 16.14
C LEU A 555 -2.22 -6.25 15.65
N ALA A 556 -3.39 -5.83 15.15
CA ALA A 556 -4.37 -6.77 14.58
C ALA A 556 -3.80 -7.54 13.37
N SER A 557 -2.93 -6.91 12.58
CA SER A 557 -2.28 -7.57 11.43
C SER A 557 -1.31 -8.65 11.87
N VAL A 558 -0.50 -8.38 12.90
CA VAL A 558 0.46 -9.35 13.44
C VAL A 558 -0.29 -10.54 14.02
N GLU A 559 -1.35 -10.30 14.79
CA GLU A 559 -2.20 -11.35 15.35
C GLU A 559 -2.84 -12.23 14.26
N SER A 560 -3.30 -11.63 13.15
CA SER A 560 -3.88 -12.39 12.03
C SER A 560 -2.86 -13.25 11.29
N ASP A 561 -1.59 -12.82 11.24
CA ASP A 561 -0.50 -13.58 10.63
C ASP A 561 -0.01 -14.72 11.54
N GLU A 562 -0.15 -14.55 12.87
CA GLU A 562 0.25 -15.54 13.88
C GLU A 562 -0.87 -16.50 14.27
N ALA A 563 -2.13 -16.18 13.93
CA ALA A 563 -3.24 -17.09 14.11
C ALA A 563 -2.88 -18.43 13.46
N PRO A 564 -2.89 -19.56 14.20
CA PRO A 564 -2.68 -20.85 13.58
C PRO A 564 -3.72 -20.96 12.47
N VAL A 565 -3.27 -21.19 11.23
CA VAL A 565 -4.14 -21.55 10.12
C VAL A 565 -5.05 -22.63 10.66
N GLN A 566 -6.29 -22.27 10.99
CA GLN A 566 -7.19 -23.19 11.66
C GLN A 566 -7.29 -24.37 10.71
N ARG A 567 -6.74 -25.51 11.13
CA ARG A 567 -6.98 -26.80 10.50
C ARG A 567 -8.48 -27.05 10.68
N ARG A 568 -9.28 -26.58 9.74
CA ARG A 568 -10.66 -27.00 9.54
C ARG A 568 -10.74 -27.74 8.23
#